data_AF-A0A9E7A0C4-F1
#
_entry.id   AF-A0A9E7A0C4-F1
#
_cell.length_a   1.000
_cell.length_b   1.000
_cell.length_c   1.000
_cell.angle_alpha   90.00
_cell.angle_beta   90.00
_cell.angle_gamma   90.00
#
_symmetry.space_group_name_H-M   'P 1'
#
loop_
_entity.id
_entity.type
_entity.pdbx_description
1 polymer ?
#
loop_
_entity_poly.entity_id
_entity_poly.type
_entity_poly.pdbx_seq_one_letter_code
_entity_poly.pdbx_strand_id
1 'polypeptide(L)'
;MLASIFWVTLVAGVSAAVVLWVLAARVALGIVRVAGSSVPRVLAAVFWPFGARYLAGATSAEATVLNKMLVAFFAALLVAIASMAVYSNLTLVLPVPKP
;
A
#
# COMPACT_ATOMS: atom_id res chain seq x y z
N MET A 1 -1.09 27.29 -4.92
CA MET A 1 -0.02 26.53 -4.25
C MET A 1 -0.55 25.32 -3.50
N LEU A 2 -1.50 25.48 -2.57
CA LEU A 2 -2.06 24.38 -1.77
C LEU A 2 -2.63 23.21 -2.60
N ALA A 3 -3.49 23.50 -3.59
CA ALA A 3 -4.08 22.47 -4.46
C ALA A 3 -3.03 21.69 -5.27
N SER A 4 -1.96 22.36 -5.72
CA SER A 4 -0.86 21.72 -6.43
C SER A 4 -0.08 20.76 -5.53
N ILE A 5 0.24 21.19 -4.30
CA ILE A 5 0.92 20.35 -3.31
C ILE A 5 0.05 19.14 -2.95
N PHE A 6 -1.26 19.34 -2.77
CA PHE A 6 -2.22 18.27 -2.55
C PHE A 6 -2.16 17.21 -3.66
N TRP A 7 -2.36 17.62 -4.92
CA TRP A 7 -2.38 16.67 -6.04
C TRP A 7 -1.05 15.95 -6.22
N VAL A 8 0.08 16.65 -6.09
CA VAL A 8 1.41 16.04 -6.23
C VAL A 8 1.63 14.98 -5.14
N THR A 9 1.37 15.31 -3.88
CA THR A 9 1.58 14.39 -2.76
C THR A 9 0.62 13.21 -2.78
N LEU A 10 -0.65 13.45 -3.15
CA LEU A 10 -1.65 12.40 -3.32
C LEU A 10 -1.24 11.43 -4.44
N VAL A 11 -0.93 11.95 -5.63
CA VAL A 11 -0.55 11.13 -6.79
C VAL A 11 0.74 10.37 -6.51
N ALA A 12 1.74 11.01 -5.91
CA ALA A 12 3.00 10.36 -5.56
C ALA A 12 2.79 9.24 -4.54
N GLY A 13 2.02 9.47 -3.47
CA GLY A 13 1.71 8.47 -2.45
C GLY A 13 0.95 7.27 -3.02
N VAL A 14 -0.10 7.52 -3.81
CA VAL A 14 -0.88 6.46 -4.46
C VAL A 14 -0.04 5.67 -5.47
N SER A 15 0.74 6.36 -6.30
CA SER A 15 1.61 5.71 -7.30
C SER A 15 2.68 4.85 -6.63
N ALA A 16 3.33 5.35 -5.57
CA ALA A 16 4.30 4.58 -4.81
C ALA A 16 3.65 3.35 -4.17
N ALA A 17 2.45 3.49 -3.60
CA ALA A 17 1.70 2.38 -3.02
C ALA A 17 1.37 1.30 -4.08
N VAL A 18 0.93 1.70 -5.28
CA VAL A 18 0.65 0.78 -6.39
C VAL A 18 1.91 0.05 -6.86
N VAL A 19 3.01 0.79 -7.04
CA VAL A 19 4.30 0.19 -7.46
C VAL A 19 4.77 -0.83 -6.42
N LEU A 20 4.74 -0.48 -5.14
CA LEU A 20 5.12 -1.38 -4.05
C LEU A 20 4.22 -2.61 -3.99
N TRP A 21 2.91 -2.44 -4.20
CA TRP A 21 1.97 -3.56 -4.26
C TRP A 21 2.34 -4.56 -5.36
N VAL A 22 2.61 -4.07 -6.57
CA VAL A 22 2.96 -4.92 -7.73
C VAL A 22 4.29 -5.62 -7.51
N LEU A 23 5.30 -4.91 -7.01
CA LEU A 23 6.63 -5.49 -6.74
C LEU A 23 6.55 -6.60 -5.69
N ALA A 24 5.88 -6.34 -4.58
CA ALA A 24 5.71 -7.32 -3.51
C ALA A 24 4.85 -8.51 -3.96
N ALA A 25 3.80 -8.29 -4.76
CA ALA A 25 3.02 -9.36 -5.36
C ALA A 25 3.87 -10.24 -6.29
N ARG A 26 4.79 -9.66 -7.08
CA ARG A 26 5.73 -10.43 -7.91
C ARG A 26 6.64 -11.31 -7.08
N VAL A 27 7.21 -10.78 -5.99
CA VAL A 27 8.04 -11.54 -5.06
C VAL A 27 7.23 -12.69 -4.43
N ALA A 28 6.05 -12.38 -3.90
CA ALA A 28 5.17 -13.37 -3.27
C ALA A 28 4.74 -14.48 -4.25
N LEU A 29 4.43 -14.13 -5.51
CA LEU A 29 4.11 -15.11 -6.54
C LEU A 29 5.32 -15.98 -6.90
N GLY A 30 6.54 -15.44 -6.86
CA GLY A 30 7.77 -16.23 -7.00
C GLY A 30 7.87 -17.31 -5.93
N ILE A 31 7.64 -16.95 -4.67
CA ILE A 31 7.65 -17.88 -3.52
C ILE A 31 6.60 -18.97 -3.71
N VAL A 32 5.36 -18.60 -4.06
CA VAL A 32 4.26 -19.56 -4.27
C VAL A 32 4.55 -20.52 -5.42
N ARG A 33 5.20 -20.07 -6.50
CA ARG A 33 5.58 -20.93 -7.63
C ARG A 33 6.60 -21.99 -7.22
N VAL A 34 7.57 -21.64 -6.39
CA VAL A 34 8.59 -22.57 -5.88
C VAL A 34 8.00 -23.54 -4.85
N ALA A 35 7.15 -23.06 -3.95
CA ALA A 35 6.56 -23.85 -2.87
C ALA A 35 5.36 -24.74 -3.28
N GLY A 36 4.98 -24.74 -4.56
CA GLY A 36 3.79 -25.40 -5.08
C GLY A 36 2.56 -24.48 -5.06
N SER A 37 1.99 -24.25 -6.24
CA SER A 37 0.88 -23.32 -6.45
C SER A 37 -0.48 -23.94 -6.15
N SER A 38 -1.29 -23.25 -5.37
CA SER A 38 -2.73 -23.49 -5.26
C SER A 38 -3.47 -22.16 -5.38
N VAL A 39 -4.74 -22.19 -5.83
CA VAL A 39 -5.55 -20.97 -5.99
C VAL A 39 -5.57 -20.09 -4.72
N PRO A 40 -5.77 -20.65 -3.50
CA PRO A 40 -5.73 -19.85 -2.28
C PRO A 40 -4.37 -19.19 -2.02
N ARG A 41 -3.26 -19.87 -2.33
CA ARG A 41 -1.90 -19.32 -2.16
C ARG A 41 -1.62 -18.21 -3.17
N VAL A 42 -2.08 -18.36 -4.41
CA VAL A 42 -1.96 -17.32 -5.44
C VAL A 42 -2.74 -16.07 -5.02
N LEU A 43 -3.97 -16.23 -4.53
CA LEU A 43 -4.75 -15.11 -3.99
C LEU A 43 -4.05 -14.46 -2.79
N ALA A 44 -3.50 -15.25 -1.87
CA ALA A 44 -2.75 -14.72 -0.74
C ALA A 44 -1.48 -13.95 -1.18
N ALA A 45 -0.83 -14.35 -2.27
CA ALA A 45 0.31 -13.63 -2.84
C ALA A 45 -0.09 -12.32 -3.54
N VAL A 46 -1.25 -12.28 -4.21
CA VAL A 46 -1.78 -11.04 -4.81
C VAL A 46 -2.21 -10.05 -3.73
N PHE A 47 -2.83 -10.55 -2.66
CA PHE A 47 -3.21 -9.79 -1.47
C PHE A 47 -2.16 -9.89 -0.36
N TRP A 48 -0.88 -9.86 -0.73
CA TRP A 48 0.27 -10.11 0.17
C TRP A 48 0.25 -9.32 1.50
N PRO A 49 -0.25 -8.07 1.62
CA PRO A 49 -0.28 -7.40 2.92
C PRO A 49 -1.17 -8.10 3.94
N PHE A 50 -2.20 -8.81 3.47
CA PHE A 50 -3.19 -9.52 4.28
C PHE A 50 -3.00 -11.04 4.24
N GLY A 51 -2.30 -11.52 3.20
CA GLY A 51 -2.05 -12.93 2.92
C GLY A 51 -0.68 -13.44 3.36
N ALA A 52 0.19 -12.59 3.91
CA ALA A 52 1.59 -12.94 4.26
C ALA A 52 1.71 -14.22 5.11
N ARG A 53 0.77 -14.45 6.03
CA ARG A 53 0.72 -15.67 6.87
C ARG A 53 0.58 -16.98 6.08
N TYR A 54 0.13 -16.92 4.83
CA TYR A 54 -0.05 -18.09 3.95
C TYR A 54 1.14 -18.31 3.00
N LEU A 55 2.16 -17.46 3.03
CA LEU A 55 3.41 -17.60 2.27
C LEU A 55 4.41 -18.50 3.00
N ALA A 56 3.98 -19.71 3.38
CA ALA A 56 4.85 -20.72 3.97
C ALA A 56 5.91 -21.15 2.94
N GLY A 57 7.19 -21.06 3.30
CA GLY A 57 8.33 -21.41 2.43
C GLY A 57 9.19 -20.23 1.97
N ALA A 58 8.85 -18.99 2.37
CA ALA A 58 9.72 -17.84 2.14
C ALA A 58 11.06 -18.00 2.91
N THR A 59 12.17 -17.72 2.23
CA THR A 59 13.47 -17.56 2.88
C THR A 59 13.46 -16.33 3.81
N SER A 60 14.39 -16.28 4.76
CA SER A 60 14.55 -15.12 5.67
C SER A 60 14.81 -13.81 4.91
N ALA A 61 15.53 -13.89 3.79
CA ALA A 61 15.79 -12.76 2.91
C ALA A 61 14.50 -12.26 2.23
N GLU A 62 13.70 -13.16 1.66
CA GLU A 62 12.42 -12.80 1.02
C GLU A 62 11.42 -12.22 2.02
N ALA A 63 11.34 -12.81 3.22
CA ALA A 63 10.50 -12.28 4.30
C ALA A 63 10.92 -10.87 4.71
N THR A 64 12.23 -10.60 4.80
CA THR A 64 12.75 -9.26 5.10
C THR A 64 12.40 -8.26 4.00
N VAL A 65 12.51 -8.65 2.74
CA VAL A 65 12.15 -7.79 1.60
C VAL A 65 10.65 -7.49 1.61
N LEU A 66 9.79 -8.50 1.78
CA LEU A 66 8.34 -8.30 1.87
C LEU A 66 7.95 -7.42 3.05
N ASN A 67 8.58 -7.59 4.22
CA ASN A 67 8.32 -6.73 5.38
C ASN A 67 8.73 -5.27 5.14
N LYS A 68 9.87 -5.03 4.49
CA LYS A 68 10.28 -3.67 4.10
C LYS A 68 9.30 -3.05 3.10
N MET A 69 8.85 -3.83 2.12
CA MET A 69 7.83 -3.39 1.17
C MET A 69 6.49 -3.10 1.87
N LEU A 70 6.12 -3.87 2.90
CA LEU A 70 4.92 -3.63 3.71
C LEU A 70 4.97 -2.26 4.40
N VAL A 71 6.09 -1.98 5.08
CA VAL A 71 6.30 -0.71 5.77
C VAL A 71 6.28 0.45 4.77
N ALA A 72 6.99 0.31 3.64
CA ALA A 72 7.02 1.33 2.61
C ALA A 72 5.64 1.57 2.00
N PHE A 73 4.84 0.50 1.81
CA PHE A 73 3.49 0.59 1.27
C PHE A 73 2.57 1.40 2.21
N PHE A 74 2.59 1.09 3.50
CA PHE A 74 1.82 1.84 4.49
C PHE A 74 2.29 3.30 4.63
N ALA A 75 3.60 3.55 4.56
CA ALA A 75 4.13 4.91 4.56
C ALA A 75 3.62 5.71 3.35
N ALA A 76 3.60 5.11 2.15
CA ALA A 76 3.08 5.74 0.94
C ALA A 76 1.58 6.06 1.05
N LEU A 77 0.78 5.13 1.57
CA LEU A 77 -0.64 5.36 1.85
C LEU A 77 -0.85 6.46 2.90
N LEU A 78 -0.06 6.46 3.97
CA LEU A 78 -0.16 7.47 5.02
C LEU A 78 0.08 8.87 4.47
N VAL A 79 1.06 9.04 3.58
CA VAL A 79 1.31 10.33 2.89
C VAL A 79 0.11 10.77 2.06
N ALA A 80 -0.50 9.85 1.30
CA ALA A 80 -1.70 10.15 0.51
C ALA A 80 -2.88 10.56 1.40
N ILE A 81 -3.11 9.84 2.51
CA ILE A 81 -4.18 10.13 3.48
C ILE A 81 -3.92 11.47 4.18
N ALA A 82 -2.69 11.73 4.63
CA ALA A 82 -2.31 12.98 5.27
C ALA A 82 -2.52 14.17 4.33
N SER A 83 -2.18 14.01 3.04
CA SER A 83 -2.46 15.02 2.02
C SER A 83 -3.95 15.34 1.89
N MET A 84 -4.79 14.31 1.81
CA MET A 84 -6.25 14.49 1.80
C MET A 84 -6.76 15.17 3.07
N ALA A 85 -6.29 14.74 4.24
CA ALA A 85 -6.71 15.29 5.53
C ALA A 85 -6.35 16.77 5.66
N VAL A 86 -5.11 17.15 5.29
CA VAL A 86 -4.66 18.54 5.30
C VAL A 86 -5.47 19.39 4.32
N TYR A 87 -5.65 18.92 3.08
CA TYR A 87 -6.41 19.66 2.08
C TYR A 87 -7.88 19.85 2.51
N SER A 88 -8.51 18.79 3.01
CA SER A 88 -9.88 18.81 3.52
C SER A 88 -10.04 19.81 4.66
N ASN A 89 -9.20 19.75 5.69
CA ASN A 89 -9.26 20.63 6.85
C ASN A 89 -9.04 22.11 6.51
N LEU A 90 -8.27 22.41 5.47
CA LEU A 90 -7.97 23.78 5.04
C LEU A 90 -9.00 24.36 4.06
N THR A 91 -9.85 23.52 3.46
CA THR A 91 -10.77 23.95 2.39
C THR A 91 -12.25 23.75 2.74
N LEU A 92 -12.57 22.87 3.68
CA LEU A 92 -13.95 22.69 4.15
C LEU A 92 -14.32 23.77 5.16
N VAL A 93 -15.23 24.66 4.76
CA VAL A 93 -15.96 25.53 5.67
C VAL A 93 -17.23 24.79 6.09
N LEU A 94 -17.34 24.45 7.38
CA LEU A 94 -18.55 23.83 7.92
C LEU A 94 -19.72 24.83 7.80
N PRO A 95 -20.92 24.38 7.40
CA PRO A 95 -22.09 25.24 7.38
C PRO A 95 -22.35 25.76 8.80
N VAL A 96 -22.38 27.09 8.97
CA VAL A 96 -22.81 27.69 10.23
C VAL A 96 -24.31 27.37 10.38
N PRO A 97 -24.75 26.71 11.47
CA PRO A 97 -26.17 26.51 11.73
C PRO A 97 -26.85 27.88 11.74
N LYS A 98 -27.90 28.05 10.92
CA LYS A 98 -28.71 29.26 11.00
C LYS A 98 -29.42 29.29 12.36
N PRO A 99 -29.47 30.46 13.03
CA PRO A 99 -30.17 30.62 14.29
C PRO A 99 -31.67 30.34 14.16
#